data_AF-A0A0N4UXR6-F1
#
_entry.id   AF-A0A0N4UXR6-F1
#
_cell.length_a   1.000
_cell.length_b   1.000
_cell.length_c   1.000
_cell.angle_alpha   90.00
_cell.angle_beta   90.00
_cell.angle_gamma   90.00
#
_symmetry.space_group_name_H-M   'P 1'
#
loop_
_entity.id
_entity.type
_entity.pdbx_description
1 polymer ?
#
loop_
_entity_poly.entity_id
_entity_poly.type
_entity_poly.pdbx_seq_one_letter_code
_entity_poly.pdbx_strand_id
1 'polypeptide(L)'
;MAGTDDEPGTSKPEKPQLFTTNVSSLFALKAELYRKKQESRLKSATAVKPKKNGLLLSKEEERKRLELSKKRQEKIARLEREIKEEEEAERRRKKILEEKTEAYQRMSNGQLLATEDGEPVEFLVDFGAKQRQEEEKRLAEMEQERADAEKNEYVHFVPNEEQRVYGVSHVTFSQSETKRREQIKQLLDLTKKTDMERQKQKEVLQKREAEKLERLNRIRKRKGLPEIVPEPETEEQVEYLDIPLPSGSPESWEQKKRKLGVREWDRGKVGYMRWIEAQREERNEEFQPPSSYYK
;
A
#
# COMPACT_ATOMS: atom_id res chain seq x y z
N MET A 1 45.35 54.92 -3.34
CA MET A 1 44.31 54.46 -4.27
C MET A 1 44.20 52.96 -4.12
N ALA A 2 43.23 52.48 -3.33
CA ALA A 2 42.83 51.09 -3.27
C ALA A 2 41.31 51.10 -3.38
N GLY A 3 40.81 50.71 -4.56
CA GLY A 3 39.38 50.57 -4.82
C GLY A 3 38.94 49.18 -4.36
N THR A 4 38.09 49.12 -3.36
CA THR A 4 37.28 47.96 -3.01
C THR A 4 35.98 48.08 -3.80
N ASP A 5 35.84 47.28 -4.85
CA ASP A 5 34.58 47.12 -5.56
C ASP A 5 33.69 46.13 -4.79
N ASP A 6 32.75 46.68 -4.00
CA ASP A 6 31.59 45.95 -3.49
C ASP A 6 30.60 45.74 -4.65
N GLU A 7 30.50 44.50 -5.13
CA GLU A 7 29.49 44.08 -6.10
C GLU A 7 28.15 43.76 -5.39
N PRO A 8 27.05 44.45 -5.71
CA PRO A 8 25.74 44.16 -5.11
C PRO A 8 25.13 42.89 -5.71
N GLY A 9 25.07 41.82 -4.91
CA GLY A 9 24.38 40.59 -5.24
C GLY A 9 22.89 40.82 -5.54
N THR A 10 22.52 40.70 -6.81
CA THR A 10 21.13 40.74 -7.28
C THR A 10 20.46 39.38 -7.06
N SER A 11 20.04 39.11 -5.83
CA SER A 11 19.20 37.93 -5.54
C SER A 11 17.82 38.11 -6.19
N LYS A 12 17.53 37.31 -7.23
CA LYS A 12 16.19 37.24 -7.84
C LYS A 12 15.19 36.76 -6.78
N PRO A 13 13.96 37.30 -6.72
CA PRO A 13 12.95 36.81 -5.78
C PRO A 13 12.61 35.36 -6.11
N GLU A 14 12.82 34.46 -5.16
CA GLU A 14 12.46 33.05 -5.27
C GLU A 14 10.94 32.91 -5.41
N LYS A 15 10.52 32.13 -6.40
CA LYS A 15 9.10 31.85 -6.62
C LYS A 15 8.59 30.97 -5.46
N PRO A 16 7.38 31.20 -4.92
CA PRO A 16 6.85 30.36 -3.86
C PRO A 16 6.70 28.91 -4.38
N GLN A 17 7.52 28.01 -3.84
CA GLN A 17 7.43 26.58 -4.13
C GLN A 17 6.33 25.97 -3.24
N LEU A 18 5.31 25.42 -3.87
CA LEU A 18 4.25 24.69 -3.17
C LEU A 18 4.72 23.25 -2.93
N PHE A 19 5.15 22.95 -1.71
CA PHE A 19 5.44 21.58 -1.28
C PHE A 19 4.17 20.89 -0.76
N THR A 20 3.85 19.73 -1.32
CA THR A 20 2.81 18.83 -0.79
C THR A 20 3.50 17.56 -0.28
N THR A 21 3.31 17.23 1.01
CA THR A 21 3.93 16.06 1.64
C THR A 21 3.24 14.74 1.30
N ASN A 22 2.01 14.78 0.78
CA ASN A 22 1.19 13.60 0.48
C ASN A 22 0.69 13.61 -0.97
N VAL A 23 0.92 12.51 -1.69
CA VAL A 23 0.49 12.33 -3.09
C VAL A 23 -1.04 12.43 -3.23
N SER A 24 -1.80 12.02 -2.20
CA SER A 24 -3.27 12.17 -2.16
C SER A 24 -3.74 13.63 -2.16
N SER A 25 -2.93 14.57 -1.66
CA SER A 25 -3.24 16.01 -1.66
C SER A 25 -3.17 16.59 -3.08
N LEU A 26 -2.23 16.12 -3.91
CA LEU A 26 -2.13 16.50 -5.33
C LEU A 26 -3.34 16.03 -6.13
N PHE A 27 -3.83 14.82 -5.87
CA PHE A 27 -5.04 14.30 -6.53
C PHE A 27 -6.29 15.07 -6.09
N ALA A 28 -6.41 15.44 -4.82
CA ALA A 28 -7.49 16.29 -4.32
C ALA A 28 -7.48 17.69 -4.96
N LEU A 29 -6.30 18.33 -5.04
CA LEU A 29 -6.12 19.62 -5.71
C LEU A 29 -6.42 19.55 -7.21
N LYS A 30 -5.98 18.47 -7.88
CA LYS A 30 -6.30 18.23 -9.29
C LYS A 30 -7.82 18.08 -9.47
N ALA A 31 -8.49 17.31 -8.62
CA ALA A 31 -9.93 17.14 -8.67
C ALA A 31 -10.68 18.48 -8.43
N GLU A 32 -10.25 19.29 -7.46
CA GLU A 32 -10.81 20.62 -7.23
C GLU A 32 -10.58 21.56 -8.42
N LEU A 33 -9.40 21.54 -9.04
CA LEU A 33 -9.11 22.35 -10.24
C LEU A 33 -10.05 21.95 -11.38
N TYR A 34 -10.22 20.66 -11.64
CA TYR A 34 -11.16 20.18 -12.65
C TYR A 34 -12.59 20.62 -12.35
N ARG A 35 -13.04 20.51 -11.09
CA ARG A 35 -14.36 20.99 -10.66
C ARG A 35 -14.53 22.49 -10.88
N LYS A 36 -13.54 23.30 -10.48
CA LYS A 36 -13.52 24.76 -10.66
C LYS A 36 -13.54 25.16 -12.14
N LYS A 37 -12.84 24.41 -13.00
CA LYS A 37 -12.81 24.63 -14.46
C LYS A 37 -14.15 24.29 -15.11
N GLN A 38 -14.84 23.26 -14.63
CA GLN A 38 -16.20 22.95 -15.08
C GLN A 38 -17.18 24.01 -14.59
N GLU A 39 -17.07 24.44 -13.32
CA GLU A 39 -17.87 25.54 -12.79
C GLU A 39 -17.65 26.84 -13.56
N SER A 40 -16.41 27.17 -13.97
CA SER A 40 -16.14 28.36 -14.79
C SER A 40 -16.70 28.23 -16.20
N ARG A 41 -16.68 27.03 -16.80
CA ARG A 41 -17.30 26.76 -18.10
C ARG A 41 -18.83 26.89 -18.03
N LEU A 42 -19.46 26.30 -17.02
CA LEU A 42 -20.89 26.43 -16.78
C LEU A 42 -21.27 27.90 -16.51
N LYS A 43 -20.52 28.60 -15.66
CA LYS A 43 -20.69 30.05 -15.42
C LYS A 43 -20.52 30.88 -16.69
N SER A 44 -19.59 30.51 -17.57
CA SER A 44 -19.42 31.19 -18.88
C SER A 44 -20.54 30.89 -19.88
N ALA A 45 -21.22 29.75 -19.74
CA ALA A 45 -22.35 29.37 -20.57
C ALA A 45 -23.67 30.03 -20.09
N THR A 46 -23.84 30.25 -18.78
CA THR A 46 -25.00 30.92 -18.19
C THR A 46 -24.83 32.43 -18.02
N ALA A 47 -23.62 32.97 -18.13
CA ALA A 47 -23.40 34.41 -18.14
C ALA A 47 -23.85 35.00 -19.48
N VAL A 48 -24.92 35.82 -19.43
CA VAL A 48 -25.23 36.77 -20.50
C VAL A 48 -23.94 37.53 -20.80
N LYS A 49 -23.46 37.44 -22.05
CA LYS A 49 -22.25 38.15 -22.50
C LYS A 49 -22.38 39.60 -22.01
N PRO A 50 -21.44 40.13 -21.19
CA PRO A 50 -21.48 41.54 -20.87
C PRO A 50 -21.51 42.27 -22.21
N LYS A 51 -22.53 43.12 -22.42
CA LYS A 51 -22.55 44.05 -23.55
C LYS A 51 -21.17 44.69 -23.55
N LYS A 52 -20.43 44.51 -24.64
CA LYS A 52 -19.10 45.07 -24.77
C LYS A 52 -19.26 46.57 -24.59
N ASN A 53 -18.94 47.09 -23.41
CA ASN A 53 -18.56 48.48 -23.26
C ASN A 53 -17.27 48.58 -24.06
N GLY A 54 -17.41 48.92 -25.34
CA GLY A 54 -16.30 49.19 -26.23
C GLY A 54 -15.65 50.47 -25.77
N LEU A 55 -14.78 50.37 -24.76
CA LEU A 55 -13.60 51.23 -24.77
C LEU A 55 -12.87 50.86 -26.07
N LEU A 56 -13.07 51.68 -27.10
CA LEU A 56 -12.31 51.61 -28.34
C LEU A 56 -10.85 51.81 -27.94
N LEU A 57 -10.12 50.71 -27.79
CA LEU A 57 -8.67 50.76 -27.70
C LEU A 57 -8.20 51.52 -28.95
N SER A 58 -7.33 52.50 -28.77
CA SER A 58 -6.77 53.21 -29.91
C SER A 58 -6.10 52.18 -30.83
N LYS A 59 -6.16 52.39 -32.15
CA LYS A 59 -5.51 51.53 -33.16
C LYS A 59 -4.02 51.30 -32.82
N GLU A 60 -3.40 52.26 -32.13
CA GLU A 60 -2.03 52.16 -31.63
C GLU A 60 -1.87 51.19 -30.44
N GLU A 61 -2.84 51.15 -29.53
CA GLU A 61 -2.85 50.24 -28.39
C GLU A 61 -3.08 48.79 -28.83
N GLU A 62 -3.92 48.59 -29.85
CA GLU A 62 -4.11 47.28 -30.49
C GLU A 62 -2.82 46.78 -31.17
N ARG A 63 -2.11 47.66 -31.88
CA ARG A 63 -0.80 47.34 -32.48
C ARG A 63 0.24 46.98 -31.42
N LYS A 64 0.35 47.77 -30.35
CA LYS A 64 1.25 47.48 -29.22
C LYS A 64 0.92 46.13 -28.57
N ARG A 65 -0.37 45.80 -28.39
CA ARG A 65 -0.79 44.48 -27.88
C ARG A 65 -0.42 43.34 -28.81
N LEU A 66 -0.59 43.49 -30.12
CA LEU A 66 -0.20 42.49 -31.11
C LEU A 66 1.32 42.27 -31.12
N GLU A 67 2.11 43.35 -31.04
CA GLU A 67 3.57 43.26 -30.95
C GLU A 67 4.01 42.56 -29.66
N LEU A 68 3.42 42.90 -28.51
CA LEU A 68 3.70 42.22 -27.25
C LEU A 68 3.29 40.75 -27.30
N SER A 69 2.17 40.43 -27.96
CA SER A 69 1.73 39.05 -28.17
C SER A 69 2.70 38.27 -29.06
N LYS A 70 3.19 38.88 -30.15
CA LYS A 70 4.20 38.28 -31.03
C LYS A 70 5.52 38.03 -30.28
N LYS A 71 6.03 39.03 -29.56
CA LYS A 71 7.24 38.89 -28.72
C LYS A 71 7.07 37.81 -27.65
N ARG A 72 5.87 37.69 -27.07
CA ARG A 72 5.54 36.62 -26.12
C ARG A 72 5.54 35.25 -26.79
N GLN A 73 4.96 35.11 -27.98
CA GLN A 73 4.93 33.87 -28.74
C GLN A 73 6.34 33.43 -29.16
N GLU A 74 7.18 34.36 -29.63
CA GLU A 74 8.58 34.09 -29.96
C GLU A 74 9.38 33.63 -28.73
N LYS A 75 9.16 34.26 -27.57
CA LYS A 75 9.76 33.82 -26.31
C LYS A 75 9.31 32.42 -25.91
N ILE A 76 8.02 32.11 -26.06
CA ILE A 76 7.49 30.77 -25.78
C ILE A 76 8.12 29.75 -26.73
N ALA A 77 8.14 30.02 -28.04
CA ALA A 77 8.72 29.12 -29.04
C ALA A 77 10.22 28.89 -28.84
N ARG A 78 10.95 29.87 -28.30
CA ARG A 78 12.37 29.69 -27.91
C ARG A 78 12.50 28.77 -26.70
N LEU A 79 11.70 28.99 -25.66
CA LEU A 79 11.71 28.16 -24.45
C LEU A 79 11.26 26.72 -24.75
N GLU A 80 10.28 26.53 -25.63
CA GLU A 80 9.84 25.19 -26.06
C GLU A 80 10.95 24.44 -26.79
N ARG A 81 11.75 25.12 -27.61
CA ARG A 81 12.93 24.52 -28.25
C ARG A 81 13.99 24.12 -27.23
N GLU A 82 14.29 25.01 -26.28
CA GLU A 82 15.26 24.74 -25.21
C GLU A 82 14.83 23.55 -24.33
N ILE A 83 13.55 23.49 -23.95
CA ILE A 83 12.98 22.34 -23.20
C ILE A 83 13.11 21.05 -24.03
N LYS A 84 12.81 21.09 -25.33
CA LYS A 84 12.91 19.91 -26.18
C LYS A 84 14.36 19.41 -26.30
N GLU A 85 15.32 20.32 -26.45
CA GLU A 85 16.75 19.98 -26.49
C GLU A 85 17.22 19.38 -25.16
N GLU A 86 16.77 19.93 -24.02
CA GLU A 86 17.05 19.41 -22.69
C GLU A 86 16.45 18.01 -22.49
N GLU A 87 15.18 17.80 -22.88
CA GLU A 87 14.52 16.48 -22.83
C GLU A 87 15.26 15.44 -23.69
N GLU A 88 15.71 15.80 -24.89
CA GLU A 88 16.49 14.92 -25.74
C GLU A 88 17.86 14.60 -25.13
N ALA A 89 18.52 15.58 -24.52
CA ALA A 89 19.77 15.38 -23.80
C ALA A 89 19.58 14.45 -22.59
N GLU A 90 18.50 14.60 -21.83
CA GLU A 90 18.14 13.69 -20.74
C GLU A 90 17.91 12.26 -21.24
N ARG A 91 17.19 12.09 -22.36
CA ARG A 91 16.97 10.75 -22.94
C ARG A 91 18.28 10.08 -23.32
N ARG A 92 19.23 10.83 -23.91
CA ARG A 92 20.57 10.30 -24.22
C ARG A 92 21.33 9.91 -22.95
N ARG A 93 21.30 10.76 -21.92
CA ARG A 93 21.92 10.45 -20.61
C ARG A 93 21.31 9.20 -19.99
N LYS A 94 19.98 9.06 -20.03
CA LYS A 94 19.27 7.87 -19.53
C LYS A 94 19.67 6.61 -20.30
N LYS A 95 19.72 6.67 -21.63
CA LYS A 95 20.14 5.54 -22.47
C LYS A 95 21.58 5.09 -22.14
N ILE A 96 22.51 6.04 -22.02
CA ILE A 96 23.90 5.73 -21.64
C ILE A 96 23.95 5.11 -20.23
N LEU A 97 23.15 5.62 -19.30
CA LEU A 97 23.09 5.06 -17.95
C LEU A 97 22.52 3.65 -17.97
N GLU A 98 21.48 3.40 -18.75
CA GLU A 98 20.85 2.09 -18.93
C GLU A 98 21.85 1.08 -19.51
N GLU A 99 22.55 1.43 -20.59
CA GLU A 99 23.61 0.60 -21.19
C GLU A 99 24.74 0.31 -20.19
N LYS A 100 25.16 1.29 -19.40
CA LYS A 100 26.14 1.09 -18.32
C LYS A 100 25.61 0.15 -17.25
N THR A 101 24.36 0.33 -16.80
CA THR A 101 23.77 -0.54 -15.77
C THR A 101 23.64 -1.97 -16.26
N GLU A 102 23.28 -2.18 -17.52
CA GLU A 102 23.21 -3.50 -18.13
C GLU A 102 24.59 -4.15 -18.19
N ALA A 103 25.62 -3.40 -18.59
CA ALA A 103 26.99 -3.89 -18.57
C ALA A 103 27.45 -4.29 -17.15
N TYR A 104 27.14 -3.48 -16.13
CA TYR A 104 27.44 -3.83 -14.73
C TYR A 104 26.68 -5.08 -14.27
N GLN A 105 25.40 -5.21 -14.63
CA GLN A 105 24.61 -6.39 -14.31
C GLN A 105 25.17 -7.66 -14.97
N ARG A 106 25.59 -7.58 -16.23
CA ARG A 106 26.24 -8.69 -16.94
C ARG A 106 27.53 -9.10 -16.24
N MET A 107 28.39 -8.14 -15.90
CA MET A 107 29.63 -8.42 -15.15
C MET A 107 29.36 -8.98 -13.75
N SER A 108 28.35 -8.48 -13.02
CA SER A 108 27.99 -9.00 -11.70
C SER A 108 27.43 -10.41 -11.74
N ASN A 109 26.80 -10.79 -12.85
CA ASN A 109 26.29 -12.13 -13.09
C ASN A 109 27.38 -13.09 -13.63
N GLY A 110 28.63 -12.63 -13.76
CA GLY A 110 29.74 -13.41 -14.28
C GLY A 110 29.75 -13.60 -15.80
N GLN A 111 28.94 -12.84 -16.55
CA GLN A 111 28.90 -12.91 -18.00
C GLN A 111 30.00 -12.05 -18.62
N LEU A 112 30.82 -12.65 -19.49
CA LEU A 112 31.90 -11.94 -20.19
C LEU A 112 31.32 -10.92 -21.17
N LEU A 113 31.81 -9.68 -21.12
CA LEU A 113 31.52 -8.69 -22.16
C LEU A 113 32.31 -9.07 -23.42
N ALA A 114 31.68 -8.94 -24.59
CA ALA A 114 32.32 -9.17 -25.88
C ALA A 114 32.58 -7.82 -26.58
N THR A 115 33.71 -7.73 -27.27
CA THR A 115 34.04 -6.62 -28.17
C THR A 115 33.18 -6.73 -29.44
N GLU A 116 33.16 -5.69 -30.28
CA GLU A 116 32.44 -5.68 -31.57
C GLU A 116 32.84 -6.87 -32.47
N ASP A 117 34.07 -7.37 -32.34
CA ASP A 117 34.61 -8.53 -33.05
C ASP A 117 34.23 -9.89 -32.41
N GLY A 118 33.43 -9.89 -31.36
CA GLY A 118 32.99 -11.10 -30.65
C GLY A 118 34.03 -11.70 -29.70
N GLU A 119 35.21 -11.09 -29.60
CA GLU A 119 36.25 -11.51 -28.66
C GLU A 119 35.89 -11.07 -27.23
N PRO A 120 36.04 -11.95 -26.23
CA PRO A 120 35.78 -11.61 -24.84
C PRO A 120 36.75 -10.51 -24.39
N VAL A 121 36.21 -9.47 -23.77
CA VAL A 121 37.00 -8.40 -23.17
C VAL A 121 37.74 -8.96 -21.97
N GLU A 122 39.06 -9.03 -22.05
CA GLU A 122 39.90 -9.45 -20.93
C GLU A 122 39.97 -8.35 -19.88
N PHE A 123 39.51 -8.66 -18.66
CA PHE A 123 39.64 -7.79 -17.51
C PHE A 123 40.82 -8.22 -16.66
N LEU A 124 41.57 -7.25 -16.14
CA LEU A 124 42.67 -7.52 -15.20
C LEU A 124 42.18 -8.19 -13.90
N VAL A 125 40.90 -7.99 -13.57
CA VAL A 125 40.26 -8.55 -12.37
C VAL A 125 39.19 -9.53 -12.80
N ASP A 126 39.16 -10.70 -12.16
CA ASP A 126 38.13 -11.71 -12.37
C ASP A 126 36.86 -11.35 -11.58
N PHE A 127 35.88 -10.78 -12.26
CA PHE A 127 34.58 -10.41 -11.67
C PHE A 127 33.76 -11.64 -11.22
N GLY A 128 34.00 -12.81 -11.84
CA GLY A 128 33.31 -14.05 -11.50
C GLY A 128 33.90 -14.78 -10.29
N ALA A 129 35.10 -14.39 -9.82
CA ALA A 129 35.76 -15.03 -8.69
C ALA A 129 34.90 -15.02 -7.41
N LYS A 130 34.25 -13.89 -7.10
CA LYS A 130 33.40 -13.78 -5.91
C LYS A 130 32.15 -14.65 -6.03
N GLN A 131 31.52 -14.67 -7.20
CA GLN A 131 30.33 -15.49 -7.44
C GLN A 131 30.66 -16.98 -7.34
N ARG A 132 31.77 -17.44 -7.92
CA ARG A 132 32.22 -18.84 -7.77
C ARG A 132 32.50 -19.19 -6.31
N GLN A 133 33.14 -18.29 -5.54
CA GLN A 133 33.33 -18.51 -4.11
C GLN A 133 32.02 -18.58 -3.34
N GLU A 134 31.03 -17.75 -3.68
CA GLU A 134 29.70 -17.79 -3.06
C GLU A 134 28.94 -19.07 -3.43
N GLU A 135 29.02 -19.51 -4.69
CA GLU A 135 28.44 -20.77 -5.16
C GLU A 135 29.11 -21.97 -4.49
N GLU A 136 30.43 -21.99 -4.40
CA GLU A 136 31.20 -23.02 -3.69
C GLU A 136 30.84 -23.05 -2.21
N LYS A 137 30.76 -21.89 -1.56
CA LYS A 137 30.27 -21.79 -0.17
C LYS A 137 28.84 -22.31 -0.03
N ARG A 138 27.94 -21.96 -0.94
CA ARG A 138 26.54 -22.42 -0.91
C ARG A 138 26.44 -23.93 -1.11
N LEU A 139 27.25 -24.50 -2.01
CA LEU A 139 27.32 -25.94 -2.24
C LEU A 139 27.91 -26.66 -1.03
N ALA A 140 29.01 -26.16 -0.46
CA ALA A 140 29.60 -26.70 0.76
C ALA A 140 28.63 -26.60 1.95
N GLU A 141 27.86 -25.51 2.03
CA GLU A 141 26.83 -25.31 3.05
C GLU A 141 25.64 -26.27 2.87
N MET A 142 25.22 -26.51 1.63
CA MET A 142 24.17 -27.49 1.30
C MET A 142 24.64 -28.92 1.58
N GLU A 143 25.89 -29.23 1.28
CA GLU A 143 26.51 -30.52 1.57
C GLU A 143 26.67 -30.73 3.08
N GLN A 144 27.06 -29.71 3.83
CA GLN A 144 27.06 -29.71 5.30
C GLN A 144 25.66 -29.91 5.86
N GLU A 145 24.64 -29.21 5.35
CA GLU A 145 23.26 -29.37 5.80
C GLU A 145 22.73 -30.77 5.50
N ARG A 146 23.09 -31.35 4.35
CA ARG A 146 22.75 -32.73 4.01
C ARG A 146 23.45 -33.73 4.93
N ALA A 147 24.73 -33.53 5.22
CA ALA A 147 25.49 -34.37 6.14
C ALA A 147 24.96 -34.25 7.58
N ASP A 148 24.57 -33.05 8.01
CA ASP A 148 23.97 -32.81 9.33
C ASP A 148 22.55 -33.39 9.40
N ALA A 149 21.80 -33.38 8.28
CA ALA A 149 20.51 -34.04 8.17
C ALA A 149 20.62 -35.56 8.24
N GLU A 150 21.63 -36.13 7.59
CA GLU A 150 21.92 -37.57 7.68
C GLU A 150 22.40 -37.97 9.09
N LYS A 151 23.08 -37.07 9.82
CA LYS A 151 23.49 -37.27 11.23
C LYS A 151 22.34 -37.06 12.23
N ASN A 152 21.37 -36.21 11.92
CA ASN A 152 20.21 -35.99 12.77
C ASN A 152 19.28 -37.21 12.71
N GLU A 153 19.52 -38.17 13.60
CA GLU A 153 18.71 -39.38 13.82
C GLU A 153 17.27 -39.05 14.28
N TYR A 154 16.99 -37.78 14.61
CA TYR A 154 15.70 -37.29 15.13
C TYR A 154 14.72 -36.85 14.02
N VAL A 155 14.73 -37.52 12.88
CA VAL A 155 13.60 -37.47 11.95
C VAL A 155 12.74 -38.67 12.28
N HIS A 156 11.57 -38.44 12.90
CA HIS A 156 10.53 -39.47 13.01
C HIS A 156 10.02 -39.79 11.60
N PHE A 157 10.78 -40.61 10.88
CA PHE A 157 10.37 -41.19 9.62
C PHE A 157 9.64 -42.49 9.96
N VAL A 158 8.31 -42.44 9.98
CA VAL A 158 7.51 -43.66 9.97
C VAL A 158 7.36 -44.04 8.49
N PRO A 159 7.98 -45.14 8.00
CA PRO A 159 8.02 -45.47 6.58
C PRO A 159 6.65 -45.63 5.90
N ASN A 160 5.59 -45.79 6.69
CA ASN A 160 4.22 -45.98 6.24
C ASN A 160 3.31 -44.76 6.51
N GLU A 161 3.79 -43.69 7.15
CA GLU A 161 3.00 -42.47 7.30
C GLU A 161 3.23 -41.55 6.10
N GLU A 162 2.13 -41.16 5.44
CA GLU A 162 2.17 -40.07 4.48
C GLU A 162 2.70 -38.81 5.18
N GLN A 163 3.72 -38.17 4.60
CA GLN A 163 4.23 -36.89 5.10
C GLN A 163 3.07 -35.91 5.19
N ARG A 164 2.77 -35.46 6.42
CA ARG A 164 1.72 -34.45 6.64
C ARG A 164 2.04 -33.24 5.78
N VAL A 165 1.13 -32.89 4.88
CA VAL A 165 1.24 -31.69 4.06
C VAL A 165 1.00 -30.49 4.97
N TYR A 166 2.08 -29.87 5.42
CA TYR A 166 1.98 -28.64 6.17
C TYR A 166 1.37 -27.53 5.28
N GLY A 167 0.41 -26.79 5.83
CA GLY A 167 -0.24 -25.68 5.11
C GLY A 167 0.67 -24.48 4.91
N VAL A 168 0.15 -23.45 4.23
CA VAL A 168 0.89 -22.21 3.85
C VAL A 168 1.49 -21.45 5.05
N SER A 169 0.98 -21.66 6.26
CA SER A 169 1.48 -21.01 7.49
C SER A 169 2.70 -21.70 8.10
N HIS A 170 3.07 -22.89 7.64
CA HIS A 170 4.21 -23.61 8.20
C HIS A 170 5.51 -23.11 7.58
N VAL A 171 6.39 -22.59 8.43
CA VAL A 171 7.74 -22.18 8.05
C VAL A 171 8.70 -23.28 8.50
N THR A 172 9.41 -23.88 7.55
CA THR A 172 10.47 -24.84 7.85
C THR A 172 11.74 -24.09 8.22
N PHE A 173 12.31 -24.42 9.38
CA PHE A 173 13.61 -23.90 9.78
C PHE A 173 14.74 -24.82 9.32
N SER A 174 15.94 -24.27 9.19
CA SER A 174 17.14 -25.06 8.92
C SER A 174 17.38 -26.07 10.05
N GLN A 175 18.01 -27.18 9.68
CA GLN A 175 18.38 -28.22 10.62
C GLN A 175 19.57 -27.80 11.50
N SER A 176 20.42 -26.90 10.99
CA SER A 176 21.54 -26.33 11.73
C SER A 176 21.05 -25.40 12.84
N GLU A 177 21.51 -25.62 14.08
CA GLU A 177 21.05 -24.84 15.23
C GLU A 177 21.34 -23.34 15.13
N THR A 178 22.50 -22.95 14.61
CA THR A 178 22.90 -21.55 14.49
C THR A 178 21.98 -20.82 13.53
N LYS A 179 21.77 -21.39 12.33
CA LYS A 179 20.86 -20.86 11.32
C LYS A 179 19.42 -20.85 11.80
N ARG A 180 18.98 -21.90 12.50
CA ARG A 180 17.64 -21.96 13.12
C ARG A 180 17.44 -20.79 14.08
N ARG A 181 18.40 -20.52 14.97
CA ARG A 181 18.34 -19.39 15.91
C ARG A 181 18.28 -18.06 15.18
N GLU A 182 19.05 -17.89 14.10
CA GLU A 182 19.01 -16.68 13.26
C GLU A 182 17.67 -16.51 12.57
N GLN A 183 17.11 -17.56 11.96
CA GLN A 183 15.80 -17.53 11.32
C GLN A 183 14.68 -17.23 12.32
N ILE A 184 14.70 -17.84 13.51
CA ILE A 184 13.76 -17.54 14.59
C ILE A 184 13.89 -16.07 15.01
N LYS A 185 15.11 -15.56 15.17
CA LYS A 185 15.34 -14.16 15.52
C LYS A 185 14.78 -13.21 14.45
N GLN A 186 15.03 -13.49 13.17
CA GLN A 186 14.47 -12.72 12.06
C GLN A 186 12.93 -12.71 12.10
N LEU A 187 12.31 -13.86 12.33
CA LEU A 187 10.86 -13.97 12.45
C LEU A 187 10.33 -13.15 13.63
N LEU A 188 10.96 -13.23 14.80
CA LEU A 188 10.60 -12.42 15.97
C LEU A 188 10.73 -10.92 15.69
N ASP A 189 11.75 -10.50 14.96
CA ASP A 189 11.94 -9.10 14.59
C ASP A 189 10.88 -8.62 13.58
N LEU A 190 10.43 -9.47 12.66
CA LEU A 190 9.30 -9.18 11.77
C LEU A 190 8.00 -9.04 12.57
N THR A 191 7.72 -9.95 13.49
CA THR A 191 6.55 -9.86 14.38
C THR A 191 6.55 -8.53 15.14
N LYS A 192 7.67 -8.16 15.77
CA LYS A 192 7.81 -6.87 16.46
C LYS A 192 7.53 -5.68 15.53
N LYS A 193 8.02 -5.70 14.29
CA LYS A 193 7.76 -4.62 13.33
C LYS A 193 6.27 -4.51 13.01
N THR A 194 5.60 -5.64 12.75
CA THR A 194 4.16 -5.67 12.50
C THR A 194 3.35 -5.17 13.70
N ASP A 195 3.76 -5.51 14.93
CA ASP A 195 3.12 -5.03 16.15
C ASP A 195 3.27 -3.51 16.30
N MET A 196 4.47 -2.98 16.07
CA MET A 196 4.71 -1.53 16.10
C MET A 196 3.88 -0.79 15.02
N GLU A 197 3.75 -1.36 13.82
CA GLU A 197 2.91 -0.80 12.77
C GLU A 197 1.43 -0.84 13.15
N ARG A 198 0.95 -1.96 13.71
CA ARG A 198 -0.43 -2.10 14.18
C ARG A 198 -0.74 -1.09 15.29
N GLN A 199 0.18 -0.88 16.23
CA GLN A 199 0.05 0.12 17.29
C GLN A 199 -0.06 1.53 16.70
N LYS A 200 0.83 1.92 15.76
CA LYS A 200 0.76 3.21 15.07
C LYS A 200 -0.57 3.40 14.34
N GLN A 201 -1.07 2.37 13.66
CA GLN A 201 -2.37 2.43 12.99
C GLN A 201 -3.51 2.59 14.00
N LYS A 202 -3.47 1.87 15.14
CA LYS A 202 -4.44 2.03 16.24
C LYS A 202 -4.45 3.46 16.75
N GLU A 203 -3.28 4.06 17.01
CA GLU A 203 -3.17 5.45 17.45
C GLU A 203 -3.75 6.44 16.42
N VAL A 204 -3.49 6.23 15.13
CA VAL A 204 -4.04 7.08 14.06
C VAL A 204 -5.56 6.97 14.00
N LEU A 205 -6.11 5.76 14.16
CA LEU A 205 -7.55 5.55 14.21
C LEU A 205 -8.16 6.22 15.44
N GLN A 206 -7.57 6.05 16.62
CA GLN A 206 -8.01 6.70 17.86
C GLN A 206 -8.02 8.23 17.75
N LYS A 207 -6.99 8.83 17.14
CA LYS A 207 -6.95 10.29 16.89
C LYS A 207 -8.08 10.73 15.97
N ARG A 208 -8.34 10.00 14.88
CA ARG A 208 -9.45 10.31 13.96
C ARG A 208 -10.82 10.18 14.63
N GLU A 209 -10.99 9.19 15.49
CA GLU A 209 -12.22 9.00 16.26
C GLU A 209 -12.41 10.12 17.27
N ALA A 210 -11.35 10.53 17.98
CA ALA A 210 -11.39 11.65 18.91
C ALA A 210 -11.77 12.97 18.22
N GLU A 211 -11.13 13.29 17.09
CA GLU A 211 -11.48 14.48 16.28
C GLU A 211 -12.94 14.44 15.80
N LYS A 212 -13.41 13.26 15.37
CA LYS A 212 -14.79 13.05 14.94
C LYS A 212 -15.76 13.26 16.10
N LEU A 213 -15.45 12.73 17.28
CA LEU A 213 -16.24 12.92 18.50
C LEU A 213 -16.29 14.39 18.90
N GLU A 214 -15.14 15.09 18.90
CA GLU A 214 -15.07 16.52 19.23
C GLU A 214 -15.94 17.35 18.26
N ARG A 215 -15.87 17.05 16.97
CA ARG A 215 -16.70 17.70 15.94
C ARG A 215 -18.19 17.48 16.19
N LEU A 216 -18.60 16.25 16.54
CA LEU A 216 -19.98 15.93 16.88
C LEU A 216 -20.44 16.65 18.14
N ASN A 217 -19.58 16.71 19.16
CA ASN A 217 -19.87 17.38 20.43
C ASN A 217 -20.03 18.89 20.24
N ARG A 218 -19.21 19.51 19.39
CA ARG A 218 -19.37 20.93 19.01
C ARG A 218 -20.72 21.21 18.34
N ILE A 219 -21.19 20.31 17.47
CA ILE A 219 -22.51 20.43 16.83
C ILE A 219 -23.64 20.22 17.84
N ARG A 220 -23.51 19.24 18.74
CA ARG A 220 -24.49 18.96 19.80
C ARG A 220 -24.63 20.13 20.77
N LYS A 221 -23.52 20.76 21.19
CA LYS A 221 -23.53 21.98 22.03
C LYS A 221 -24.34 23.10 21.37
N ARG A 222 -24.15 23.33 20.06
CA ARG A 222 -24.94 24.31 19.29
C ARG A 222 -26.43 23.97 19.18
N LYS A 223 -26.80 22.70 19.36
CA LYS A 223 -28.18 22.19 19.29
C LYS A 223 -28.81 22.00 20.67
N GLY A 224 -28.09 22.28 21.76
CA GLY A 224 -28.58 22.07 23.13
C GLY A 224 -28.70 20.60 23.55
N LEU A 225 -27.97 19.68 22.90
CA LEU A 225 -27.95 18.26 23.25
C LEU A 225 -26.78 17.93 24.19
N PRO A 226 -26.91 16.90 25.06
CA PRO A 226 -25.83 16.44 25.92
C PRO A 226 -24.64 15.90 25.10
N GLU A 227 -23.43 16.08 25.64
CA GLU A 227 -22.17 15.68 25.01
C GLU A 227 -22.04 14.15 24.94
N ILE A 228 -21.52 13.61 23.82
CA ILE A 228 -21.14 12.19 23.77
C ILE A 228 -19.80 12.07 24.50
N VAL A 229 -19.82 11.42 25.65
CA VAL A 229 -18.60 10.94 26.31
C VAL A 229 -18.23 9.61 25.64
N PRO A 230 -16.97 9.40 25.22
CA PRO A 230 -16.54 8.06 24.83
C PRO A 230 -16.80 7.13 26.00
N GLU A 231 -17.60 6.08 25.79
CA GLU A 231 -17.70 5.01 26.78
C GLU A 231 -16.27 4.52 27.04
N PRO A 232 -15.83 4.43 28.30
CA PRO A 232 -14.57 3.78 28.57
C PRO A 232 -14.67 2.40 27.93
N GLU A 233 -13.72 2.05 27.07
CA GLU A 233 -13.48 0.66 26.73
C GLU A 233 -13.13 0.00 28.07
N THR A 234 -14.15 -0.49 28.79
CA THR A 234 -13.95 -1.49 29.82
C THR A 234 -13.39 -2.66 29.05
N GLU A 235 -12.06 -2.71 29.02
CA GLU A 235 -11.30 -3.93 28.82
C GLU A 235 -11.73 -4.86 29.97
N GLU A 236 -12.93 -5.42 29.88
CA GLU A 236 -13.22 -6.68 30.52
C GLU A 236 -12.14 -7.60 29.97
N GLN A 237 -11.10 -7.81 30.78
CA GLN A 237 -10.17 -8.90 30.59
C GLN A 237 -11.02 -10.16 30.64
N VAL A 238 -11.54 -10.57 29.49
CA VAL A 238 -12.21 -11.84 29.34
C VAL A 238 -11.09 -12.86 29.49
N GLU A 239 -10.88 -13.31 30.71
CA GLU A 239 -10.03 -14.45 31.03
C GLU A 239 -10.61 -15.63 30.25
N TYR A 240 -9.99 -15.96 29.11
CA TYR A 240 -10.47 -16.94 28.12
C TYR A 240 -10.48 -18.40 28.64
N LEU A 241 -10.44 -18.62 29.96
CA LEU A 241 -10.37 -19.93 30.57
C LEU A 241 -11.72 -20.62 30.73
N ASP A 242 -12.84 -19.93 30.48
CA ASP A 242 -14.16 -20.55 30.32
C ASP A 242 -14.95 -19.80 29.25
N ILE A 243 -15.59 -20.51 28.32
CA ILE A 243 -16.54 -19.89 27.39
C ILE A 243 -17.73 -19.43 28.23
N PRO A 244 -17.94 -18.11 28.47
CA PRO A 244 -19.06 -17.69 29.29
C PRO A 244 -20.34 -18.04 28.54
N LEU A 245 -21.22 -18.83 29.17
CA LEU A 245 -22.57 -18.99 28.64
C LEU A 245 -23.20 -17.60 28.55
N PRO A 246 -23.79 -17.21 27.42
CA PRO A 246 -24.31 -15.87 27.25
C PRO A 246 -25.40 -15.62 28.29
N SER A 247 -25.23 -14.54 29.07
CA SER A 247 -25.98 -14.20 30.29
C SER A 247 -27.44 -13.78 30.07
N GLY A 248 -27.95 -13.89 28.84
CA GLY A 248 -29.33 -13.55 28.50
C GLY A 248 -30.27 -14.73 28.70
N SER A 249 -31.46 -14.48 29.26
CA SER A 249 -32.59 -15.40 29.09
C SER A 249 -32.81 -15.65 27.59
N PRO A 250 -33.03 -16.91 27.14
CA PRO A 250 -33.27 -17.25 25.72
C PRO A 250 -34.34 -16.37 25.03
N GLU A 251 -35.32 -15.87 25.79
CA GLU A 251 -36.39 -14.96 25.32
C GLU A 251 -35.86 -13.65 24.71
N SER A 252 -34.70 -13.16 25.18
CA SER A 252 -34.06 -11.96 24.62
C SER A 252 -33.48 -12.21 23.22
N TRP A 253 -33.15 -13.46 22.86
CA TRP A 253 -32.54 -13.78 21.58
C TRP A 253 -33.57 -14.03 20.49
N GLU A 254 -34.77 -14.49 20.85
CA GLU A 254 -35.87 -14.66 19.90
C GLU A 254 -36.35 -13.33 19.31
N GLN A 255 -36.37 -12.26 20.10
CA GLN A 255 -36.81 -10.94 19.63
C GLN A 255 -35.85 -10.29 18.61
N LYS A 256 -34.57 -10.70 18.58
CA LYS A 256 -33.54 -10.14 17.70
C LYS A 256 -33.34 -10.90 16.39
N LYS A 257 -33.95 -12.09 16.23
CA LYS A 257 -33.92 -12.78 14.94
C LYS A 257 -34.78 -12.01 13.96
N ARG A 258 -34.14 -11.21 13.10
CA ARG A 258 -34.79 -10.70 11.89
C ARG A 258 -35.40 -11.91 11.17
N LYS A 259 -36.68 -11.83 10.80
CA LYS A 259 -37.31 -12.85 9.95
C LYS A 259 -36.70 -12.75 8.56
N LEU A 260 -35.48 -13.28 8.38
CA LEU A 260 -34.90 -13.45 7.06
C LEU A 260 -35.79 -14.45 6.33
N GLY A 261 -36.34 -14.04 5.18
CA GLY A 261 -37.07 -14.96 4.30
C GLY A 261 -36.18 -16.13 3.88
N VAL A 262 -36.81 -17.23 3.47
CA VAL A 262 -36.11 -18.42 2.97
C VAL A 262 -35.14 -18.00 1.87
N ARG A 263 -33.84 -18.27 2.08
CA ARG A 263 -32.78 -17.90 1.16
C ARG A 263 -32.99 -18.62 -0.17
N GLU A 264 -32.54 -18.03 -1.28
CA GLU A 264 -32.87 -18.54 -2.62
C GLU A 264 -32.42 -19.98 -2.87
N TRP A 265 -31.31 -20.42 -2.26
CA TRP A 265 -30.80 -21.81 -2.34
C TRP A 265 -31.42 -22.76 -1.30
N ASP A 266 -32.25 -22.24 -0.40
CA ASP A 266 -33.10 -23.01 0.52
C ASP A 266 -34.54 -23.15 -0.01
N ARG A 267 -34.90 -22.46 -1.11
CA ARG A 267 -36.20 -22.63 -1.78
C ARG A 267 -36.33 -24.07 -2.27
N GLY A 268 -37.34 -24.79 -1.78
CA GLY A 268 -37.62 -26.19 -2.13
C GLY A 268 -37.04 -27.24 -1.18
N LYS A 269 -36.16 -26.87 -0.23
CA LYS A 269 -35.61 -27.81 0.77
C LYS A 269 -36.54 -28.15 1.94
N VAL A 270 -37.72 -27.53 1.99
CA VAL A 270 -38.71 -27.70 3.08
C VAL A 270 -39.19 -29.16 3.19
N GLY A 271 -39.38 -29.85 2.06
CA GLY A 271 -39.77 -31.27 2.06
C GLY A 271 -38.66 -32.19 2.57
N TYR A 272 -37.41 -31.90 2.23
CA TYR A 272 -36.24 -32.64 2.68
C TYR A 272 -35.98 -32.46 4.19
N MET A 273 -36.19 -31.25 4.71
CA MET A 273 -36.08 -30.98 6.15
C MET A 273 -37.11 -31.79 6.95
N ARG A 274 -38.36 -31.87 6.46
CA ARG A 274 -39.42 -32.66 7.09
C ARG A 274 -39.12 -34.16 7.11
N TRP A 275 -38.48 -34.69 6.07
CA TRP A 275 -38.02 -36.08 6.04
C TRP A 275 -36.88 -36.33 7.04
N ILE A 276 -35.92 -35.40 7.15
CA ILE A 276 -34.82 -35.49 8.14
C ILE A 276 -35.37 -35.46 9.57
N GLU A 277 -36.35 -34.60 9.84
CA GLU A 277 -37.00 -34.50 11.15
C GLU A 277 -37.74 -35.79 11.50
N ALA A 278 -38.53 -36.35 10.58
CA ALA A 278 -39.17 -37.65 10.77
C ALA A 278 -38.15 -38.77 11.05
N GLN A 279 -37.04 -38.81 10.31
CA GLN A 279 -35.95 -39.78 10.55
C GLN A 279 -35.16 -39.53 11.85
N ARG A 280 -35.28 -38.35 12.46
CA ARG A 280 -34.69 -38.05 13.78
C ARG A 280 -35.61 -38.50 14.90
N GLU A 281 -36.92 -38.37 14.70
CA GLU A 281 -37.95 -38.80 15.66
C GLU A 281 -38.14 -40.32 15.67
N GLU A 282 -37.99 -40.99 14.52
CA GLU A 282 -38.05 -42.46 14.43
C GLU A 282 -36.82 -43.17 15.03
N ARG A 283 -35.73 -42.45 15.33
CA ARG A 283 -34.52 -43.05 15.90
C ARG A 283 -34.66 -43.30 17.39
N ASN A 284 -34.06 -44.40 17.86
CA ASN A 284 -33.96 -44.72 19.28
C ASN A 284 -33.39 -43.52 20.06
N GLU A 285 -33.94 -43.27 21.25
CA GLU A 285 -33.59 -42.12 22.10
C GLU A 285 -32.08 -42.00 22.37
N GLU A 286 -31.37 -43.13 22.45
CA GLU A 286 -29.90 -43.19 22.63
C GLU A 286 -29.10 -42.61 21.45
N PHE A 287 -29.69 -42.60 20.25
CA PHE A 287 -29.07 -42.08 19.01
C PHE A 287 -29.75 -40.81 18.49
N GLN A 288 -30.70 -40.27 19.26
CA GLN A 288 -31.28 -38.96 18.99
C GLN A 288 -30.32 -37.88 19.53
N PRO A 289 -30.06 -36.80 18.78
CA PRO A 289 -29.32 -35.66 19.32
C PRO A 289 -30.00 -35.15 20.61
N PRO A 290 -29.22 -34.79 21.64
CA PRO A 290 -29.77 -34.30 22.91
C PRO A 290 -30.81 -33.20 22.70
N SER A 291 -31.91 -33.26 23.45
CA SER A 291 -33.02 -32.30 23.37
C SER A 291 -32.59 -30.85 23.64
N SER A 292 -31.43 -30.65 24.29
CA SER A 292 -30.81 -29.34 24.52
C SER A 292 -30.41 -28.59 23.25
N TYR A 293 -30.18 -29.29 22.12
CA TYR A 293 -29.78 -28.65 20.86
C TYR A 293 -30.90 -27.93 20.12
N TYR A 294 -32.15 -28.14 20.53
CA TYR A 294 -33.35 -27.63 19.84
C TYR A 294 -34.05 -26.49 20.60
N LYS A 295 -33.37 -25.88 21.58
CA LYS A 295 -33.82 -24.67 22.28
C LYS A 295 -33.54 -23.40 21.48
#